data_AF-A0A1A6GL14-F1
#
_entry.id   AF-A0A1A6GL14-F1
#
_cell.length_a   1.000
_cell.length_b   1.000
_cell.length_c   1.000
_cell.angle_alpha   90.00
_cell.angle_beta   90.00
_cell.angle_gamma   90.00
#
_symmetry.space_group_name_H-M   'P 1'
#
loop_
_entity.id
_entity.type
_entity.pdbx_description
1 polymer ?
#
loop_
_entity_poly.entity_id
_entity_poly.type
_entity_poly.pdbx_seq_one_letter_code
_entity_poly.pdbx_strand_id
1 'polypeptide(L)'
;MVFLTTRLWLRNRLTDRFWRVQEVLKHARHFRGRKNRCYRLAVRAVTRAFVKCTQARRLKKRNLRTTFKSLAALAKRRQQEGFAAALGDGKEPEGIFSRVVQYH
;
A
#
# COMPACT_ATOMS: atom_id res chain seq x y z
N MET A 1 8.28 -16.03 -32.63
CA MET A 1 8.08 -15.85 -34.08
C MET A 1 7.62 -17.16 -34.65
N VAL A 2 6.62 -17.17 -35.56
CA VAL A 2 6.24 -18.38 -36.29
C VAL A 2 7.28 -18.58 -37.39
N PHE A 3 8.06 -19.65 -37.30
CA PHE A 3 9.12 -19.97 -38.27
C PHE A 3 8.54 -20.79 -39.41
N LEU A 4 8.59 -20.27 -40.64
CA LEU A 4 8.01 -20.93 -41.82
C LEU A 4 9.01 -21.85 -42.54
N THR A 5 10.31 -21.87 -42.17
CA THR A 5 11.32 -22.75 -42.79
C THR A 5 12.43 -23.17 -41.81
N THR A 6 12.97 -24.37 -42.02
CA THR A 6 14.01 -25.02 -41.19
C THR A 6 15.37 -24.31 -41.21
N ARG A 7 15.71 -23.61 -42.30
CA ARG A 7 16.98 -22.84 -42.42
C ARG A 7 17.04 -21.61 -41.50
N LEU A 8 15.90 -21.01 -41.15
CA LEU A 8 15.84 -19.88 -40.20
C LEU A 8 16.07 -20.32 -38.75
N TRP A 9 15.93 -21.62 -38.45
CA TRP A 9 16.13 -22.20 -37.12
C TRP A 9 17.62 -22.36 -36.77
N LEU A 10 18.48 -22.66 -37.76
CA LEU A 10 19.93 -22.82 -37.56
C LEU A 10 20.67 -21.50 -37.22
N ARG A 11 20.04 -20.33 -37.49
CA ARG A 11 20.52 -18.98 -37.15
C ARG A 11 19.78 -18.37 -35.96
N ASN A 12 19.38 -19.17 -34.97
CA ASN A 12 18.51 -18.73 -33.89
C ASN A 12 19.11 -17.59 -33.01
N ARG A 13 18.85 -16.33 -33.38
CA ARG A 13 18.94 -15.17 -32.48
C ARG A 13 17.73 -15.21 -31.55
N LEU A 14 17.97 -15.41 -30.24
CA LEU A 14 17.04 -15.36 -29.10
C LEU A 14 15.56 -15.10 -29.47
N THR A 15 14.80 -16.16 -29.65
CA THR A 15 13.41 -16.14 -30.16
C THR A 15 12.37 -15.62 -29.14
N ASP A 16 12.76 -15.53 -27.87
CA ASP A 16 11.89 -15.22 -26.72
C ASP A 16 12.05 -13.77 -26.19
N ARG A 17 12.95 -12.98 -26.75
CA ARG A 17 13.22 -11.61 -26.26
C ARG A 17 11.96 -10.74 -26.23
N PHE A 18 11.08 -10.89 -27.21
CA PHE A 18 9.85 -10.11 -27.31
C PHE A 18 8.93 -10.33 -26.10
N TRP A 19 8.68 -11.59 -25.73
CA TRP A 19 7.80 -11.93 -24.61
C TRP A 19 8.35 -11.47 -23.27
N ARG A 20 9.67 -11.64 -23.05
CA ARG A 20 10.35 -11.12 -21.84
C ARG A 20 10.24 -9.60 -21.72
N VAL A 21 10.32 -8.87 -22.83
CA VAL A 21 10.14 -7.41 -22.84
C VAL A 21 8.68 -7.05 -22.55
N GLN A 22 7.73 -7.72 -23.19
CA GLN A 22 6.30 -7.51 -22.94
C GLN A 22 5.90 -7.81 -21.50
N GLU A 23 6.51 -8.82 -20.87
CA GLU A 23 6.26 -9.18 -19.49
C GLU A 23 6.62 -8.04 -18.52
N VAL A 24 7.71 -7.31 -18.78
CA VAL A 24 8.07 -6.13 -17.99
C VAL A 24 7.17 -4.94 -18.34
N LEU A 25 6.91 -4.72 -19.64
CA LEU A 25 6.12 -3.58 -20.09
C LEU A 25 4.65 -3.64 -19.66
N LYS A 26 4.08 -4.83 -19.41
CA LYS A 26 2.71 -4.98 -18.88
C LYS A 26 2.52 -4.21 -17.57
N HIS A 27 3.54 -4.17 -16.72
CA HIS A 27 3.53 -3.45 -15.45
C HIS A 27 3.80 -1.94 -15.59
N ALA A 28 4.42 -1.51 -16.70
CA ALA A 28 4.81 -0.13 -16.92
C ALA A 28 3.78 0.69 -17.72
N ARG A 29 2.70 0.08 -18.24
CA ARG A 29 1.73 0.74 -19.14
C ARG A 29 1.17 2.07 -18.61
N HIS A 30 0.91 2.12 -17.31
CA HIS A 30 0.35 3.30 -16.64
C HIS A 30 1.40 4.36 -16.27
N PHE A 31 2.70 4.12 -16.52
CA PHE A 31 3.75 5.10 -16.23
C PHE A 31 3.75 6.25 -17.25
N ARG A 32 4.10 7.45 -16.79
CA ARG A 32 4.21 8.64 -17.66
C ARG A 32 5.52 8.65 -18.45
N GLY A 33 5.46 9.18 -19.67
CA GLY A 33 6.64 9.42 -20.52
C GLY A 33 7.26 8.14 -21.09
N ARG A 34 8.56 8.15 -21.38
CA ARG A 34 9.27 7.03 -22.05
C ARG A 34 9.36 5.74 -21.23
N LYS A 35 9.02 5.79 -19.93
CA LYS A 35 9.11 4.64 -19.01
C LYS A 35 8.07 3.55 -19.31
N ASN A 36 7.01 3.86 -20.07
CA ASN A 36 5.98 2.90 -20.47
C ASN A 36 6.26 2.20 -21.81
N ARG A 37 7.29 2.63 -22.55
CA ARG A 37 7.61 2.15 -23.91
C ARG A 37 9.04 1.64 -24.04
N CYS A 38 10.01 2.30 -23.40
CA CYS A 38 11.42 1.95 -23.52
C CYS A 38 11.84 0.94 -22.44
N TYR A 39 12.15 -0.31 -22.83
CA TYR A 39 12.50 -1.41 -21.91
C TYR A 39 13.57 -1.04 -20.87
N ARG A 40 14.68 -0.40 -21.28
CA ARG A 40 15.77 -0.01 -20.38
C ARG A 40 15.32 0.94 -19.26
N LEU A 41 14.35 1.83 -19.54
CA LEU A 41 13.78 2.73 -18.55
C LEU A 41 12.67 2.06 -17.74
N ALA A 42 11.87 1.21 -18.39
CA ALA A 42 10.79 0.45 -17.77
C ALA A 42 11.31 -0.46 -16.66
N VAL A 43 12.35 -1.25 -16.92
CA VAL A 43 12.96 -2.15 -15.91
C VAL A 43 13.36 -1.36 -14.67
N ARG A 44 14.13 -0.27 -14.82
CA ARG A 44 14.57 0.57 -13.69
C ARG A 44 13.39 1.14 -12.90
N ALA A 45 12.32 1.55 -13.57
CA ALA A 45 11.16 2.13 -12.93
C ALA A 45 10.29 1.08 -12.22
N VAL A 46 10.03 -0.05 -12.87
CA VAL A 46 9.22 -1.16 -12.35
C VAL A 46 9.90 -1.80 -11.14
N THR A 47 11.21 -2.06 -11.19
CA THR A 47 11.95 -2.59 -10.04
C THR A 47 11.86 -1.66 -8.83
N ARG A 48 12.02 -0.35 -9.02
CA ARG A 48 11.84 0.64 -7.95
C ARG A 48 10.42 0.64 -7.40
N ALA A 49 9.41 0.52 -8.26
CA ALA A 49 8.01 0.46 -7.85
C ALA A 49 7.71 -0.78 -6.99
N PHE A 50 8.25 -1.95 -7.33
CA PHE A 50 8.06 -3.17 -6.54
C PHE A 50 8.74 -3.11 -5.16
N VAL A 51 9.94 -2.54 -5.08
CA VAL A 51 10.61 -2.29 -3.79
C VAL A 51 9.80 -1.33 -2.94
N LYS A 52 9.36 -0.19 -3.52
CA LYS A 52 8.51 0.80 -2.85
C LYS A 52 7.19 0.19 -2.37
N CYS A 53 6.53 -0.64 -3.18
CA CYS A 53 5.29 -1.31 -2.81
C CYS A 53 5.47 -2.22 -1.58
N THR A 54 6.58 -2.98 -1.54
CA THR A 54 6.90 -3.85 -0.40
C THR A 54 7.18 -3.05 0.87
N GLN A 55 7.92 -1.95 0.78
CA GLN A 55 8.14 -1.05 1.92
C GLN A 55 6.84 -0.35 2.36
N ALA A 56 6.02 0.09 1.42
CA ALA A 56 4.75 0.77 1.67
C ALA A 56 3.74 -0.12 2.43
N ARG A 57 3.76 -1.44 2.24
CA ARG A 57 2.93 -2.36 3.03
C ARG A 57 3.21 -2.27 4.54
N ARG A 58 4.48 -2.08 4.93
CA ARG A 58 4.86 -1.88 6.34
C ARG A 58 4.48 -0.48 6.82
N LEU A 59 4.72 0.53 5.98
CA LEU A 59 4.38 1.93 6.31
C LEU A 59 2.86 2.14 6.46
N LYS A 60 2.03 1.50 5.62
CA LYS A 60 0.56 1.57 5.70
C LYS A 60 0.05 1.17 7.08
N LYS A 61 0.57 0.08 7.66
CA LYS A 61 0.17 -0.38 9.00
C LYS A 61 0.52 0.64 10.09
N ARG A 62 1.72 1.24 10.00
CA ARG A 62 2.17 2.27 10.95
C ARG A 62 1.32 3.53 10.83
N ASN A 63 1.11 4.03 9.61
CA ASN A 63 0.32 5.22 9.35
C ASN A 63 -1.13 5.04 9.81
N LEU A 64 -1.76 3.90 9.52
CA LEU A 64 -3.10 3.60 10.01
C LEU A 64 -3.18 3.58 11.54
N ARG A 65 -2.19 2.99 12.22
CA ARG A 65 -2.13 3.03 13.69
C ARG A 65 -2.06 4.46 14.21
N THR A 66 -1.23 5.30 13.59
CA THR A 66 -1.12 6.71 13.98
C THR A 66 -2.43 7.47 13.76
N THR A 67 -3.11 7.27 12.61
CA THR A 67 -4.39 7.91 12.33
C THR A 67 -5.49 7.45 13.28
N PHE A 68 -5.54 6.17 13.64
CA PHE A 68 -6.52 5.69 14.61
C PHE A 68 -6.28 6.26 16.00
N LYS A 69 -5.02 6.38 16.44
CA LYS A 69 -4.70 7.03 17.72
C LYS A 69 -5.12 8.50 17.73
N SER A 70 -4.87 9.25 16.65
CA SER A 70 -5.25 10.66 16.59
C SER A 70 -6.77 10.84 16.58
N LEU A 71 -7.51 9.98 15.86
CA LEU A 71 -8.98 10.00 15.87
C LEU A 71 -9.55 9.63 17.24
N ALA A 72 -9.00 8.61 17.91
CA ALA A 72 -9.42 8.24 19.26
C ALA A 72 -9.15 9.37 20.27
N ALA A 73 -8.00 10.05 20.17
CA ALA A 73 -7.69 11.19 21.01
C ALA A 73 -8.65 12.37 20.77
N LEU A 74 -9.03 12.64 19.51
CA LEU A 74 -10.03 13.66 19.18
C LEU A 74 -11.41 13.31 19.75
N ALA A 75 -11.83 12.05 19.60
CA ALA A 75 -13.10 11.57 20.16
C ALA A 75 -13.13 11.72 21.69
N LYS A 76 -12.03 11.37 22.37
CA LYS A 76 -11.89 11.55 23.82
C LYS A 76 -12.01 13.01 24.24
N ARG A 77 -11.35 13.94 23.52
CA ARG A 77 -11.47 15.39 23.81
C ARG A 77 -12.92 15.86 23.69
N ARG A 78 -13.62 15.48 22.61
CA ARG A 78 -15.04 15.83 22.43
C ARG A 78 -15.94 15.27 23.52
N GLN A 79 -15.66 14.06 23.97
CA GLN A 79 -16.40 13.44 25.06
C GLN A 79 -16.17 14.18 26.39
N GLN A 80 -14.95 14.61 26.68
CA GLN A 80 -14.64 15.45 27.85
C GLN A 80 -15.32 16.82 27.78
N GLU A 81 -15.33 17.47 26.61
CA GLU A 81 -16.07 18.72 26.37
C GLU A 81 -17.58 18.54 26.63
N GLY A 82 -18.16 17.44 26.12
CA GLY A 82 -19.57 17.11 26.36
C GLY A 82 -19.89 16.84 27.82
N PHE A 83 -19.02 16.11 28.54
CA PHE A 83 -19.16 15.90 29.98
C PHE A 83 -19.01 17.18 30.78
N ALA A 84 -18.05 18.05 30.45
CA ALA A 84 -17.90 19.35 31.08
C ALA A 84 -19.17 20.20 30.89
N ALA A 85 -19.74 20.20 29.67
CA ALA A 85 -21.00 20.90 29.38
C ALA A 85 -22.22 20.32 30.10
N ALA A 86 -22.28 19.00 30.28
CA ALA A 86 -23.43 18.32 30.87
C ALA A 86 -23.43 18.28 32.41
N LEU A 87 -22.25 18.10 33.04
CA LEU A 87 -22.14 17.91 34.49
C LEU A 87 -21.83 19.20 35.26
N GLY A 88 -21.26 20.24 34.62
CA GLY A 88 -20.90 21.51 35.27
C GLY A 88 -19.75 21.42 36.28
N ASP A 89 -19.75 20.43 37.16
CA ASP A 89 -18.89 20.29 38.35
C ASP A 89 -17.74 19.28 38.20
N GLY A 90 -17.59 18.64 37.02
CA GLY A 90 -16.42 17.81 36.71
C GLY A 90 -16.26 16.50 37.51
N LYS A 91 -17.24 16.10 38.34
CA LYS A 91 -17.23 14.82 39.08
C LYS A 91 -17.81 13.69 38.22
N GLU A 92 -17.01 12.66 37.93
CA GLU A 92 -17.48 11.44 37.27
C GLU A 92 -18.41 10.66 38.25
N PRO A 93 -19.66 10.34 37.85
CA PRO A 93 -20.50 9.47 38.66
C PRO A 93 -19.98 8.03 38.62
N GLU A 94 -20.17 7.27 39.70
CA GLU A 94 -19.92 5.82 39.73
C GLU A 94 -20.95 5.10 38.85
N GLY A 95 -20.77 5.19 37.54
CA GLY A 95 -21.66 4.61 36.55
C GLY A 95 -21.56 3.08 36.52
N ILE A 96 -22.67 2.41 36.20
CA ILE A 96 -22.78 0.95 36.08
C ILE A 96 -21.64 0.31 35.24
N PHE A 97 -21.08 1.05 34.27
CA PHE A 97 -19.99 0.61 33.38
C PHE A 97 -18.56 0.72 33.94
N SER A 98 -18.35 1.30 35.14
CA SER A 98 -17.00 1.42 35.74
C SER A 98 -16.55 0.17 36.51
N ARG A 99 -17.45 -0.80 36.73
CA ARG A 99 -17.13 -2.06 37.44
C ARG A 99 -16.32 -2.99 36.53
N VAL A 100 -15.05 -3.23 36.89
CA VAL A 100 -14.16 -4.17 36.19
C VAL A 100 -14.35 -5.58 36.76
N VAL A 101 -14.63 -6.55 35.88
CA VAL A 101 -14.73 -7.97 36.26
C VAL A 101 -13.33 -8.52 36.53
N GLN A 102 -13.10 -9.03 37.75
CA GLN A 102 -11.85 -9.70 38.13
C GLN A 102 -11.91 -11.17 37.68
N TYR A 103 -10.87 -11.62 36.97
CA TYR A 103 -10.68 -13.03 36.63
C TYR A 103 -9.54 -13.59 37.49
N HIS A 104 -9.84 -14.65 38.26
CA HIS A 104 -8.88 -15.38 39.10
C HIS A 104 -8.15 -16.47 38.31
#